data_AF-A0A2S9EZ70-F1
#
_entry.id   AF-A0A2S9EZ70-F1
#
_cell.length_a   1.000
_cell.length_b   1.000
_cell.length_c   1.000
_cell.angle_alpha   90.00
_cell.angle_beta   90.00
_cell.angle_gamma   90.00
#
_symmetry.space_group_name_H-M   'P 1'
#
loop_
_entity.id
_entity.type
_entity.pdbx_description
1 polymer ?
#
loop_
_entity_poly.entity_id
_entity_poly.type
_entity_poly.pdbx_seq_one_letter_code
_entity_poly.pdbx_strand_id
1 'polypeptide(L)'
;MKAYYVICLALLPLAASAIEPGPSSPQQAETENWMALQLNGRAASSNPQKTSAAEREQALKRWLDSNKYPIPEYYKSESGSGSGSGGGSK
;
A
#
# COMPACT_ATOMS: atom_id res chain seq x y z
N MET A 1 30.99 -8.57 54.63
CA MET A 1 30.54 -7.22 54.26
C MET A 1 30.69 -6.85 52.76
N LYS A 2 31.02 -7.77 51.83
CA LYS A 2 31.19 -7.42 50.39
C LYS A 2 30.36 -8.25 49.40
N ALA A 3 30.05 -9.51 49.72
CA ALA A 3 29.35 -10.42 48.81
C ALA A 3 27.90 -9.99 48.52
N TYR A 4 27.21 -9.40 49.50
CA TYR A 4 25.84 -8.93 49.31
C TYR A 4 25.74 -7.75 48.34
N TYR A 5 26.77 -6.88 48.27
CA TYR A 5 26.79 -5.80 47.27
C TYR A 5 26.88 -6.36 45.85
N VAL A 6 27.69 -7.40 45.64
CA VAL A 6 27.84 -8.06 44.32
C VAL A 6 26.53 -8.74 43.91
N ILE A 7 25.85 -9.40 44.85
CA ILE A 7 24.55 -10.03 44.60
C ILE A 7 23.48 -8.97 44.28
N CYS A 8 23.41 -7.87 45.04
CA CYS A 8 22.49 -6.78 44.74
C CYS A 8 22.76 -6.13 43.38
N LEU A 9 24.04 -5.95 43.00
CA LEU A 9 24.40 -5.39 41.70
C LEU A 9 24.06 -6.33 40.53
N ALA A 10 24.19 -7.64 40.73
CA ALA A 10 23.84 -8.64 39.72
C ALA A 10 22.34 -8.78 39.49
N LEU A 11 21.51 -8.41 40.48
CA LEU A 11 20.05 -8.47 40.41
C LEU A 11 19.41 -7.20 39.84
N LEU A 12 20.14 -6.07 39.79
CA LEU A 12 19.67 -4.81 39.19
C LEU A 12 19.07 -4.95 37.77
N PRO A 13 19.68 -5.67 36.81
CA PRO A 13 19.15 -5.77 35.44
C PRO A 13 17.84 -6.56 35.34
N LEU A 14 17.50 -7.39 36.33
CA LEU A 14 16.22 -8.13 36.34
C LEU A 14 15.02 -7.23 36.68
N ALA A 15 15.25 -6.05 37.25
CA ALA A 15 14.20 -5.06 37.50
C ALA A 15 13.88 -4.19 36.27
N ALA A 16 14.71 -4.25 35.21
CA ALA A 16 14.57 -3.45 33.99
C ALA A 16 13.71 -4.17 32.93
N SER A 17 12.50 -4.58 33.31
CA SER A 17 11.48 -5.03 32.37
C SER A 17 10.73 -3.81 31.85
N ALA A 18 11.34 -3.08 30.90
CA ALA A 18 10.80 -1.81 30.39
C ALA A 18 9.70 -1.96 29.32
N ILE A 19 9.29 -3.19 29.00
CA ILE A 19 8.22 -3.43 28.04
C ILE A 19 6.97 -3.88 28.80
N GLU A 20 5.98 -3.00 28.88
CA GLU A 20 4.64 -3.43 29.29
C GLU A 20 4.12 -4.39 28.21
N PRO A 21 3.63 -5.58 28.59
CA PRO A 21 3.08 -6.51 27.63
C PRO A 21 1.74 -5.96 27.11
N GLY A 22 1.79 -5.32 25.95
CA GLY A 22 0.60 -4.86 25.24
C GLY A 22 0.89 -3.69 24.31
N PRO A 23 -0.03 -3.39 23.38
CA PRO A 23 0.06 -2.16 22.62
C PRO A 23 -0.02 -0.97 23.58
N SER A 24 0.88 0.00 23.47
CA SER A 24 0.92 1.18 24.37
C SER A 24 -0.32 2.06 24.24
N SER A 25 -1.12 1.85 23.20
CA SER A 25 -2.39 2.53 22.94
C SER A 25 -3.26 1.72 21.96
N PRO A 26 -4.58 1.98 21.90
CA PRO A 26 -5.45 1.42 20.86
C PRO A 26 -4.96 1.71 19.43
N GLN A 27 -4.38 2.89 19.19
CA GLN A 27 -3.85 3.28 17.88
C GLN A 27 -2.62 2.45 17.47
N GLN A 28 -1.75 2.11 18.43
CA GLN A 28 -0.65 1.19 18.18
C GLN A 28 -1.17 -0.20 17.80
N ALA A 29 -2.21 -0.69 18.48
CA ALA A 29 -2.81 -2.00 18.18
C ALA A 29 -3.36 -2.05 16.74
N GLU A 30 -4.04 -1.00 16.30
CA GLU A 30 -4.51 -0.88 14.92
C GLU A 30 -3.35 -0.84 13.92
N THR A 31 -2.30 -0.08 14.24
CA THR A 31 -1.10 0.01 13.39
C THR A 31 -0.42 -1.35 13.26
N GLU A 32 -0.24 -2.06 14.35
CA GLU A 32 0.31 -3.42 14.36
C GLU A 32 -0.55 -4.40 13.58
N ASN A 33 -1.88 -4.29 13.67
CA ASN A 33 -2.80 -5.11 12.89
C ASN A 33 -2.66 -4.83 11.38
N TRP A 34 -2.53 -3.57 10.97
CA TRP A 34 -2.29 -3.20 9.56
C TRP A 34 -0.95 -3.74 9.06
N MET A 35 0.12 -3.62 9.86
CA MET A 35 1.43 -4.17 9.52
C MET A 35 1.37 -5.70 9.40
N ALA A 36 0.72 -6.37 10.35
CA ALA A 36 0.55 -7.82 10.32
C ALA A 36 -0.26 -8.27 9.10
N LEU A 37 -1.31 -7.52 8.70
CA LEU A 37 -2.11 -7.83 7.53
C LEU A 37 -1.28 -7.76 6.23
N GLN A 38 -0.41 -6.75 6.11
CA GLN A 38 0.51 -6.62 4.98
C GLN A 38 1.58 -7.73 4.98
N LEU A 39 2.22 -7.99 6.12
CA LEU A 39 3.28 -8.98 6.25
C LEU A 39 2.78 -10.40 5.94
N ASN A 40 1.63 -10.77 6.50
CA ASN A 40 1.05 -12.10 6.30
C ASN A 40 0.36 -12.23 4.93
N GLY A 41 0.18 -11.14 4.18
CA GLY A 41 -0.53 -11.15 2.91
C GLY A 41 -1.97 -11.63 3.02
N ARG A 42 -2.63 -11.50 4.18
CA ARG A 42 -4.00 -12.01 4.41
C ARG A 42 -5.04 -11.38 3.47
N ALA A 43 -4.78 -10.16 3.01
CA ALA A 43 -5.61 -9.46 2.03
C ALA A 43 -5.02 -9.49 0.60
N ALA A 44 -4.01 -10.32 0.34
CA ALA A 44 -3.47 -10.47 -1.00
C ALA A 44 -4.52 -11.12 -1.92
N SER A 45 -4.59 -10.67 -3.18
CA SER A 45 -5.48 -11.24 -4.19
C SER A 45 -5.20 -12.74 -4.36
N SER A 46 -6.27 -13.53 -4.46
CA SER A 46 -6.20 -14.95 -4.79
C SER A 46 -5.76 -15.21 -6.25
N ASN A 47 -5.76 -14.18 -7.10
CA ASN A 47 -5.27 -14.24 -8.46
C ASN A 47 -3.97 -13.44 -8.59
N PRO A 48 -2.79 -14.07 -8.45
CA PRO A 48 -1.50 -13.41 -8.62
C PRO A 48 -1.32 -12.99 -10.08
N GLN A 49 -1.11 -11.70 -10.32
CA GLN A 49 -0.75 -11.23 -11.65
C GLN A 49 0.72 -11.59 -11.94
N LYS A 50 0.92 -12.78 -12.51
CA LYS A 50 2.22 -13.23 -13.00
C LYS A 50 2.44 -12.62 -14.38
N THR A 51 3.48 -11.83 -14.49
CA THR A 51 3.98 -11.27 -15.75
C THR A 51 5.40 -11.81 -15.95
N SER A 52 5.69 -12.32 -17.14
CA SER A 52 7.06 -12.70 -17.51
C SER A 52 7.96 -11.46 -17.55
N ALA A 53 9.28 -11.66 -17.45
CA ALA A 53 10.23 -10.54 -17.52
C ALA A 53 10.08 -9.74 -18.83
N ALA A 54 9.84 -10.42 -19.96
CA ALA A 54 9.64 -9.81 -21.26
C ALA A 54 8.36 -8.96 -21.32
N GLU A 55 7.23 -9.48 -20.81
CA GLU A 55 5.97 -8.73 -20.74
C GLU A 55 6.08 -7.51 -19.82
N ARG A 56 6.84 -7.62 -18.71
CA ARG A 56 7.11 -6.49 -17.81
C ARG A 56 7.86 -5.38 -18.54
N GLU A 57 8.90 -5.75 -19.29
CA GLU A 57 9.70 -4.81 -20.06
C GLU A 57 8.89 -4.15 -21.17
N GLN A 58 8.04 -4.90 -21.86
CA GLN A 58 7.14 -4.35 -22.88
C GLN A 58 6.11 -3.38 -22.28
N ALA A 59 5.53 -3.71 -21.12
CA ALA A 59 4.62 -2.82 -20.41
C ALA A 59 5.33 -1.53 -19.96
N LEU A 60 6.55 -1.64 -19.44
CA LEU A 60 7.37 -0.48 -19.05
C LEU A 60 7.69 0.40 -20.26
N LYS A 61 8.06 -0.21 -21.39
CA LYS A 61 8.31 0.52 -22.65
C LYS A 61 7.06 1.27 -23.11
N ARG A 62 5.90 0.63 -23.10
CA ARG A 62 4.62 1.27 -23.44
C ARG A 62 4.31 2.46 -22.52
N TRP A 63 4.57 2.32 -21.23
CA TRP A 63 4.39 3.41 -20.26
C TRP A 63 5.33 4.59 -20.56
N LEU A 64 6.61 4.32 -20.82
CA LEU A 64 7.57 5.36 -21.23
C LEU A 64 7.13 6.04 -22.54
N ASP A 65 6.67 5.27 -23.52
CA ASP A 65 6.19 5.80 -24.80
C ASP A 65 4.93 6.67 -24.63
N SER A 66 4.05 6.34 -23.68
CA SER A 66 2.85 7.17 -23.41
C SER A 66 3.18 8.59 -22.91
N ASN A 67 4.31 8.78 -22.24
CA ASN A 67 4.75 10.10 -21.78
C ASN A 67 5.35 10.97 -22.90
N LYS A 68 5.61 10.40 -24.09
CA LYS A 68 6.15 11.15 -25.24
C LYS A 68 5.07 11.94 -25.98
N TYR A 69 3.80 11.60 -25.77
CA TYR A 69 2.70 12.28 -26.43
C TYR A 69 2.21 13.43 -25.54
N PRO A 70 2.08 14.65 -26.07
CA PRO A 70 1.53 15.76 -25.31
C PRO A 70 0.07 15.44 -24.94
N ILE A 71 -0.33 15.86 -23.74
CA ILE A 71 -1.72 15.77 -23.31
C ILE A 71 -2.54 16.67 -24.23
N PRO A 72 -3.57 16.16 -24.93
CA PRO A 72 -4.42 17.00 -25.76
C PRO A 72 -5.17 18.02 -24.90
N GLU A 73 -5.16 19.29 -25.30
CA GLU A 73 -5.92 20.36 -24.63
C GLU A 73 -7.44 20.13 -24.72
N TYR A 74 -7.89 19.44 -25.77
CA TYR A 74 -9.29 19.13 -25.99
C TYR A 74 -9.43 17.69 -26.47
N TYR A 75 -10.24 16.90 -25.77
CA TYR A 75 -10.72 15.62 -26.27
C TYR A 75 -11.86 15.89 -27.24
N LYS A 76 -11.70 15.50 -28.51
CA LYS A 76 -12.79 15.59 -29.49
C LYS A 76 -13.89 14.63 -29.04
N SER A 77 -15.03 15.15 -28.60
CA SER A 77 -16.22 14.33 -28.43
C SER A 77 -16.68 13.93 -29.83
N GLU A 78 -16.69 12.63 -30.10
CA GLU A 78 -17.47 12.13 -31.23
C GLU A 78 -18.93 12.36 -30.84
N SER A 79 -19.48 13.47 -31.33
CA SER A 79 -20.90 13.78 -31.25
C SER A 79 -21.68 12.52 -31.60
N GLY A 80 -22.47 12.01 -30.65
CA GLY A 80 -23.32 10.86 -30.89
C GLY A 80 -24.21 11.13 -32.10
N SER A 81 -23.83 10.57 -33.25
CA SER A 81 -24.65 10.56 -34.45
C SER A 81 -25.74 9.49 -34.28
N GLY A 82 -26.72 9.81 -33.43
CA GLY A 82 -28.03 9.19 -33.45
C GLY A 82 -28.94 10.05 -34.32
N SER A 83 -29.11 9.65 -35.57
CA SER A 83 -30.10 10.21 -36.51
C SER A 83 -31.48 10.39 -35.86
N GLY A 84 -32.00 11.61 -35.88
CA GLY A 84 -33.38 11.96 -35.56
C GLY A 84 -33.87 13.03 -36.52
N SER A 85 -34.13 12.62 -37.77
CA SER A 85 -34.86 13.43 -38.74
C SER A 85 -36.30 13.61 -38.22
N GLY A 86 -36.71 14.86 -38.01
CA GLY A 86 -38.07 15.22 -37.61
C GLY A 86 -38.28 16.72 -37.81
N GLY A 87 -38.71 17.08 -39.01
CA GLY A 87 -38.99 18.46 -39.40
C GLY A 87 -40.33 19.00 -38.91
N GLY A 88 -40.57 20.28 -39.20
CA GLY A 88 -41.91 20.85 -39.32
C GLY A 88 -42.32 21.82 -38.21
N SER A 89 -42.21 23.11 -38.56
CA SER A 89 -42.96 24.30 -38.11
C SER A 89 -44.08 24.16 -37.08
N LYS A 90 -44.08 25.06 -36.10
CA LYS A 90 -45.23 25.91 -35.72
C LYS A 90 -44.75 27.17 -35.01
#